data_AF-A0A420XLZ2-F1
#
_entry.id   AF-A0A420XLZ2-F1
#
_cell.length_a   1.000
_cell.length_b   1.000
_cell.length_c   1.000
_cell.angle_alpha   90.00
_cell.angle_beta   90.00
_cell.angle_gamma   90.00
#
_symmetry.space_group_name_H-M   'P 1'
#
loop_
_entity.id
_entity.type
_entity.pdbx_description
1 polymer ?
#
loop_
_entity_poly.entity_id
_entity_poly.type
_entity_poly.pdbx_seq_one_letter_code
_entity_poly.pdbx_strand_id
1 'polypeptide(L)'
;MSTVAALGPYDGLSVGFSLLFTLAVVVVLAVGALLVVSLVRNVRVLRRAGVSPFTLQSQVALRYLRGGPPDSLEGRLAELESMELRGLITSDERASARARLLGTL
;
A
#
# COMPACT_ATOMS: atom_id res chain seq x y z
N MET A 1 10.51 63.05 -18.86
CA MET A 1 11.84 62.40 -18.72
C MET A 1 11.62 61.10 -17.99
N SER A 2 11.63 59.98 -18.73
CA SER A 2 11.44 58.64 -18.20
C SER A 2 12.70 58.24 -17.43
N THR A 3 12.64 58.28 -16.10
CA THR A 3 13.69 57.73 -15.25
C THR A 3 13.67 56.21 -15.39
N VAL A 4 14.57 55.70 -16.24
CA VAL A 4 14.92 54.28 -16.27
C VAL A 4 15.58 53.99 -14.92
N ALA A 5 14.81 53.42 -14.00
CA ALA A 5 15.32 52.92 -12.74
C ALA A 5 16.36 51.84 -13.09
N ALA A 6 17.63 52.12 -12.80
CA ALA A 6 18.68 51.13 -12.91
C ALA A 6 18.35 50.00 -11.94
N LEU A 7 17.90 48.85 -12.47
CA LEU A 7 17.70 47.65 -11.68
C LEU A 7 19.04 47.33 -11.01
N GLY A 8 19.11 47.49 -9.70
CA GLY A 8 20.33 47.21 -8.95
C GLY A 8 20.64 45.72 -9.06
N PRO A 9 21.91 45.29 -8.93
CA PRO A 9 22.27 43.86 -8.92
C PRO A 9 21.48 43.02 -7.90
N TYR A 10 20.94 43.67 -6.88
CA TYR A 10 20.09 43.12 -5.82
C TYR A 10 18.66 42.80 -6.28
N ASP A 11 18.17 43.42 -7.36
CA ASP A 11 16.83 43.19 -7.91
C ASP A 11 16.76 41.85 -8.64
N GLY A 12 17.82 41.49 -9.39
CA GLY A 12 17.88 40.19 -10.08
C GLY A 12 17.96 38.99 -9.11
N LEU A 13 18.74 39.14 -8.04
CA LEU A 13 18.93 38.10 -7.03
C LEU A 13 17.66 37.89 -6.17
N SER A 14 16.97 38.97 -5.81
CA SER A 14 15.70 38.90 -5.06
C SER A 14 14.55 38.35 -5.90
N VAL A 15 14.47 38.69 -7.20
CA VAL A 15 13.47 38.13 -8.12
C VAL A 15 13.72 36.64 -8.35
N GLY A 16 14.97 36.23 -8.60
CA GLY A 16 15.34 34.82 -8.77
C GLY A 16 15.06 33.99 -7.51
N PHE A 17 15.44 34.51 -6.34
CA PHE A 17 15.14 33.86 -5.05
C PHE A 17 13.63 33.73 -4.81
N SER A 18 12.86 34.80 -5.07
CA SER A 18 11.41 34.79 -4.87
C SER A 18 10.70 33.80 -5.80
N LEU A 19 11.13 33.68 -7.05
CA LEU A 19 10.62 32.69 -7.99
C LEU A 19 10.90 31.26 -7.54
N LEU A 20 12.16 30.96 -7.17
CA LEU A 20 12.54 29.64 -6.69
C LEU A 20 11.83 29.26 -5.39
N PHE A 21 11.71 30.21 -4.46
CA PHE A 21 11.02 30.00 -3.20
C PHE A 21 9.53 29.72 -3.42
N THR A 22 8.86 30.51 -4.28
CA THR A 22 7.45 30.29 -4.61
C THR A 22 7.24 28.92 -5.28
N LEU A 23 8.12 28.55 -6.21
CA LEU A 23 8.09 27.23 -6.85
C LEU A 23 8.27 26.11 -5.81
N ALA A 24 9.24 26.25 -4.90
CA ALA A 24 9.48 25.27 -3.84
C ALA A 24 8.24 25.09 -2.95
N VAL A 25 7.58 26.18 -2.53
CA VAL A 25 6.34 26.13 -1.75
C VAL A 25 5.24 25.40 -2.51
N VAL A 26 5.03 25.71 -3.79
CA VAL A 26 4.04 25.02 -4.63
C VAL A 26 4.32 23.53 -4.74
N VAL A 27 5.59 23.15 -4.94
CA VAL A 27 6.00 21.74 -5.00
C VAL A 27 5.75 21.03 -3.68
N VAL A 28 6.12 21.64 -2.55
CA VAL A 28 5.89 21.06 -1.21
C VAL A 28 4.39 20.87 -0.97
N LEU A 29 3.56 21.85 -1.30
CA LEU A 29 2.11 21.74 -1.20
C LEU A 29 1.54 20.64 -2.09
N ALA A 30 2.02 20.53 -3.33
CA ALA A 30 1.60 19.49 -4.27
C ALA A 30 1.97 18.09 -3.77
N VAL A 31 3.20 17.90 -3.29
CA VAL A 31 3.66 16.63 -2.70
C VAL A 31 2.85 16.30 -1.45
N GLY A 32 2.65 17.27 -0.54
CA GLY A 32 1.83 17.09 0.65
C GLY A 32 0.40 16.67 0.31
N ALA A 33 -0.23 17.34 -0.67
CA ALA A 33 -1.55 16.97 -1.16
C ALA A 33 -1.58 15.56 -1.76
N LEU A 34 -0.59 15.18 -2.55
CA LEU A 34 -0.47 13.82 -3.10
C LEU A 34 -0.35 12.76 -2.00
N LEU A 35 0.44 13.02 -0.95
CA LEU A 35 0.57 12.11 0.19
C LEU A 35 -0.77 11.94 0.92
N VAL A 36 -1.47 13.04 1.21
CA VAL A 36 -2.78 13.01 1.87
C VAL A 36 -3.80 12.27 1.00
N VAL A 37 -3.88 12.58 -0.30
CA VAL A 37 -4.79 11.91 -1.23
C VAL A 37 -4.46 10.42 -1.33
N SER A 38 -3.18 10.05 -1.41
CA SER A 38 -2.74 8.64 -1.43
C SER A 38 -3.18 7.91 -0.17
N LEU A 39 -2.98 8.51 1.00
CA LEU A 39 -3.41 7.94 2.28
C LEU A 39 -4.94 7.79 2.35
N VAL A 40 -5.69 8.83 1.98
CA VAL A 40 -7.16 8.80 1.99
C VAL A 40 -7.70 7.79 0.98
N ARG A 41 -7.13 7.72 -0.24
CA ARG A 41 -7.51 6.73 -1.25
C ARG A 41 -7.25 5.32 -0.74
N ASN A 42 -6.07 5.06 -0.19
CA ASN A 42 -5.72 3.76 0.38
C ASN A 42 -6.69 3.37 1.52
N VAL A 43 -6.92 4.28 2.48
CA VAL A 43 -7.87 4.11 3.57
C VAL A 43 -9.29 3.85 3.06
N ARG A 44 -9.72 4.55 2.00
CA ARG A 44 -11.06 4.39 1.42
C ARG A 44 -11.23 3.05 0.71
N VAL A 45 -10.20 2.56 0.03
CA VAL A 45 -10.18 1.23 -0.60
C VAL A 45 -10.23 0.14 0.49
N LEU A 46 -9.40 0.25 1.52
CA LEU A 46 -9.37 -0.68 2.66
C LEU A 46 -10.70 -0.72 3.43
N ARG A 47 -11.32 0.44 3.68
CA ARG A 47 -12.65 0.52 4.30
C ARG A 47 -13.74 -0.14 3.46
N ARG A 48 -13.68 -0.04 2.13
CA ARG A 48 -14.61 -0.75 1.22
C ARG A 48 -14.43 -2.27 1.28
N ALA A 49 -13.21 -2.73 1.56
CA ALA A 49 -12.90 -4.14 1.77
C ALA A 49 -13.22 -4.62 3.20
N GLY A 50 -13.81 -3.79 4.06
CA GLY A 50 -14.14 -4.14 5.45
C GLY A 50 -12.94 -4.21 6.39
N VAL A 51 -11.75 -3.79 5.94
CA VAL A 51 -10.51 -3.84 6.72
C VAL A 51 -10.22 -2.46 7.33
N SER A 52 -10.20 -2.38 8.65
CA SER A 52 -9.90 -1.12 9.36
C SER A 52 -8.39 -0.82 9.32
N PRO A 53 -7.96 0.29 8.69
CA PRO A 53 -6.54 0.58 8.44
C PRO A 53 -5.72 0.82 9.70
N PHE A 54 -6.35 1.30 10.78
CA PHE A 54 -5.69 1.51 12.07
C PHE A 54 -5.40 0.21 12.84
N THR A 55 -6.01 -0.89 12.43
CA THR A 55 -5.80 -2.21 13.04
C THR A 55 -4.96 -3.14 12.17
N LEU A 56 -4.47 -2.68 11.01
CA LEU A 56 -3.68 -3.51 10.11
C LEU A 56 -2.40 -4.02 10.76
N GLN A 57 -1.67 -3.19 11.51
CA GLN A 57 -0.43 -3.61 12.14
C GLN A 57 -0.64 -4.72 13.19
N SER A 58 -1.68 -4.58 14.01
CA SER A 58 -2.02 -5.57 15.04
C SER A 58 -2.66 -6.82 14.45
N GLN A 59 -3.54 -6.69 13.43
CA GLN A 59 -4.14 -7.85 12.77
C GLN A 59 -3.11 -8.63 11.95
N VAL A 60 -2.16 -7.98 11.29
CA VAL A 60 -1.06 -8.65 10.59
C VAL A 60 -0.17 -9.40 11.58
N ALA A 61 0.23 -8.75 12.68
CA ALA A 61 1.01 -9.39 13.74
C ALA A 61 0.25 -10.57 14.38
N LEU A 62 -1.03 -10.41 14.69
CA LEU A 62 -1.87 -11.46 15.27
C LEU A 62 -2.13 -12.60 14.28
N ARG A 63 -2.16 -12.31 12.98
CA ARG A 63 -2.33 -13.30 11.92
C ARG A 63 -1.05 -14.08 11.66
N TYR A 64 0.12 -13.44 11.75
CA TYR A 64 1.40 -14.16 11.76
C TYR A 64 1.55 -15.05 13.01
N LEU A 65 1.12 -14.58 14.17
CA LEU A 65 1.13 -15.36 15.42
C LEU A 65 0.13 -16.53 15.44
N ARG A 66 -1.01 -16.40 14.76
CA ARG A 66 -2.03 -17.47 14.63
C ARG A 66 -1.75 -18.46 13.50
N GLY A 67 -0.59 -18.38 12.86
CA GLY A 67 -0.26 -19.14 11.65
C GLY A 67 -0.89 -18.45 10.45
N GLY A 68 -0.12 -17.58 9.80
CA GLY A 68 -0.57 -16.75 8.68
C GLY A 68 -1.27 -17.56 7.57
N PRO A 69 -1.93 -16.88 6.61
CA PRO A 69 -2.52 -17.60 5.49
C PRO A 69 -1.45 -18.51 4.86
N PRO A 70 -1.82 -19.71 4.41
CA PRO A 70 -0.93 -20.47 3.54
C PRO A 70 -0.84 -19.74 2.20
N ASP A 71 -0.08 -18.65 2.19
CA ASP A 71 0.30 -17.93 0.98
C ASP A 71 1.28 -18.78 0.17
N SER A 72 1.92 -19.77 0.80
CA SER A 72 2.66 -20.83 0.12
C SER A 72 1.76 -22.00 -0.26
N LEU A 73 2.03 -22.58 -1.43
CA LEU A 73 1.41 -23.82 -1.91
C LEU A 73 1.53 -24.95 -0.88
N GLU A 74 2.69 -25.07 -0.24
CA GLU A 74 2.97 -26.06 0.81
C GLU A 74 2.03 -25.91 2.00
N GLY A 75 1.76 -24.68 2.45
CA GLY A 75 0.82 -24.44 3.54
C GLY A 75 -0.60 -24.88 3.20
N ARG A 76 -1.02 -24.69 1.94
CA ARG A 76 -2.37 -25.09 1.49
C ARG A 76 -2.49 -26.61 1.44
N LEU A 77 -1.42 -27.29 1.06
CA LEU A 77 -1.36 -28.75 1.06
C LEU A 77 -1.36 -29.32 2.49
N ALA A 78 -0.62 -28.70 3.41
CA ALA A 78 -0.62 -29.10 4.82
C ALA A 78 -1.99 -28.85 5.50
N GLU A 79 -2.70 -27.79 5.12
CA GLU A 79 -4.05 -27.55 5.61
C GLU A 79 -5.03 -28.63 5.13
N LEU A 80 -4.97 -29.02 3.85
CA LEU A 80 -5.76 -30.13 3.31
C LEU A 80 -5.49 -31.45 4.04
N GLU A 81 -4.21 -31.76 4.34
CA GLU A 81 -3.84 -32.93 5.14
C GLU A 81 -4.43 -32.85 6.55
N SER A 82 -4.36 -31.67 7.18
CA SER A 82 -4.97 -31.45 8.50
C SER A 82 -6.49 -31.63 8.49
N MET A 83 -7.17 -31.32 7.38
CA MET A 83 -8.62 -31.49 7.24
C MET A 83 -9.00 -32.97 7.11
N GLU A 84 -8.24 -33.76 6.35
CA GLU A 84 -8.44 -35.22 6.24
C GLU A 84 -8.18 -35.90 7.60
N LEU A 85 -7.12 -35.51 8.30
CA LEU A 85 -6.81 -36.02 9.66
C LEU A 85 -7.91 -35.72 10.67
N ARG A 86 -8.60 -34.58 10.53
CA ARG A 86 -9.78 -34.23 11.36
C ARG A 86 -11.08 -34.88 10.86
N GLY A 87 -11.04 -35.64 9.76
CA GLY A 87 -12.20 -36.26 9.13
C GLY A 87 -13.18 -35.25 8.51
N LEU A 88 -12.73 -34.03 8.20
CA LEU A 88 -13.56 -32.99 7.58
C LEU A 88 -13.76 -33.22 6.08
N ILE A 89 -12.81 -33.90 5.45
CA ILE A 89 -12.85 -34.27 4.03
C ILE A 89 -12.38 -35.72 3.86
N THR A 90 -12.87 -36.37 2.82
CA THR A 90 -12.45 -37.70 2.41
C THR A 90 -11.12 -37.68 1.64
N SER A 91 -10.50 -38.84 1.50
CA SER A 91 -9.26 -39.01 0.72
C SER A 91 -9.41 -38.59 -0.73
N ASP A 92 -10.59 -38.83 -1.32
CA ASP A 92 -10.88 -38.56 -2.73
C ASP A 92 -11.11 -37.06 -2.97
N GLU A 93 -11.79 -36.40 -2.03
CA GLU A 93 -11.95 -34.94 -2.02
C GLU A 93 -10.60 -34.24 -1.86
N ARG A 94 -9.74 -34.74 -0.96
CA ARG A 94 -8.37 -34.24 -0.80
C ARG A 94 -7.53 -34.43 -2.06
N ALA A 95 -7.58 -35.59 -2.70
CA ALA A 95 -6.83 -35.86 -3.93
C ALA A 95 -7.24 -34.90 -5.05
N SER A 96 -8.55 -34.67 -5.19
CA SER A 96 -9.12 -33.72 -6.17
C SER A 96 -8.76 -32.26 -5.86
N ALA A 97 -8.71 -31.88 -4.59
CA ALA A 97 -8.31 -30.54 -4.17
C ALA A 97 -6.80 -30.31 -4.38
N ARG A 98 -5.97 -31.29 -4.06
CA ARG A 98 -4.52 -31.26 -4.27
C ARG A 98 -4.18 -31.10 -5.74
N ALA A 99 -4.80 -31.87 -6.61
CA ALA A 99 -4.52 -31.80 -8.04
C ALA A 99 -4.98 -30.46 -8.65
N ARG A 100 -6.07 -29.86 -8.15
CA ARG A 100 -6.44 -28.47 -8.50
C ARG A 100 -5.41 -27.44 -8.04
N LEU A 101 -4.85 -27.59 -6.83
CA LEU A 101 -3.80 -26.71 -6.32
C LEU A 101 -2.47 -26.86 -7.08
N LEU A 102 -2.16 -28.06 -7.56
CA LEU A 102 -0.97 -28.35 -8.36
C LEU A 102 -1.14 -28.04 -9.85
N GLY A 103 -2.36 -27.73 -10.30
CA GLY A 103 -2.68 -27.47 -11.71
C GLY A 103 -2.63 -28.71 -12.60
N THR A 104 -2.86 -29.90 -12.03
CA THR A 104 -2.77 -31.20 -12.73
C THR A 104 -4.14 -31.80 -13.08
N LEU A 105 -5.23 -31.06 -12.90
CA LEU A 105 -6.62 -31.43 -13.21
C LEU A 105 -7.26 -30.37 -14.12
#